data_AF-A0AAW0BIE6-F1
#
_entry.id   AF-A0AAW0BIE6-F1
#
_cell.length_a   1.000
_cell.length_b   1.000
_cell.length_c   1.000
_cell.angle_alpha   90.00
_cell.angle_beta   90.00
_cell.angle_gamma   90.00
#
_symmetry.space_group_name_H-M   'P 1'
#
loop_
_entity.id
_entity.type
_entity.pdbx_description
1 polymer ?
#
loop_
_entity_poly.entity_id
_entity_poly.type
_entity_poly.pdbx_seq_one_letter_code
_entity_poly.pdbx_strand_id
1 'polypeptide(L)'
;MLGSVTISWTRNIETINKKLQKERTKTTTTRTRKYLTRVHKRNKAFRVLLDIISSNDVPGLPRLLSTAKKEGWGTSKIISKTSLAIQGKYHPRNYTSLAIDVDLATPIYELGGGAALHALNKAPISLLTRHTIAPTRQQLSLRITVGDVKLLDIMKNIEMLFKTVNVGELGRVLITLSQDEVAGDGRPCYLDETDEIAGLCEHAHNELDSFKMGRDLTSVKAVVKAVRDGRVHVAKEFSVAAFARHSDSNYGAKPVLLMPTCKHGSWEIAALNLQRAWVSQRD
;
A
#
# COMPACT_ATOMS: atom_id res chain seq x y z
N MET A 1 65.00 74.34 10.18
CA MET A 1 63.66 74.31 9.55
C MET A 1 63.14 72.87 9.36
N LEU A 2 63.17 72.02 10.40
CA LEU A 2 62.71 70.61 10.30
C LEU A 2 61.58 70.27 11.29
N GLY A 3 61.22 71.19 12.20
CA GLY A 3 60.23 70.96 13.27
C GLY A 3 58.77 71.28 12.92
N SER A 4 58.49 72.09 11.88
CA SER A 4 57.09 72.42 11.52
C SER A 4 56.46 71.40 10.55
N VAL A 5 57.29 70.65 9.80
CA VAL A 5 56.81 69.64 8.86
C VAL A 5 56.34 68.38 9.60
N THR A 6 57.03 67.96 10.65
CA THR A 6 56.68 66.77 11.47
C THR A 6 55.38 66.94 12.25
N ILE A 7 55.06 68.14 12.72
CA ILE A 7 53.81 68.43 13.47
C ILE A 7 52.58 68.43 12.54
N SER A 8 52.75 68.83 11.28
CA SER A 8 51.70 68.79 10.26
C SER A 8 51.33 67.34 9.88
N TRP A 9 52.35 66.47 9.71
CA TRP A 9 52.16 65.08 9.34
C TRP A 9 51.47 64.24 10.43
N THR A 10 51.81 64.44 11.70
CA THR A 10 51.16 63.73 12.82
C THR A 10 49.69 64.10 12.99
N ARG A 11 49.32 65.39 12.82
CA ARG A 11 47.92 65.83 12.79
C ARG A 11 47.12 65.22 11.64
N ASN A 12 47.74 65.09 10.46
CA ASN A 12 47.07 64.47 9.31
C ASN A 12 46.82 62.97 9.53
N ILE A 13 47.80 62.24 10.10
CA ILE A 13 47.66 60.81 10.42
C ILE A 13 46.57 60.57 11.47
N GLU A 14 46.49 61.38 12.53
CA GLU A 14 45.40 61.29 13.51
C GLU A 14 44.02 61.55 12.90
N THR A 15 43.94 62.52 11.99
CA THR A 15 42.68 62.85 11.31
C THR A 15 42.23 61.71 10.38
N ILE A 16 43.17 61.08 9.67
CA ILE A 16 42.92 59.91 8.83
C ILE A 16 42.49 58.70 9.68
N ASN A 17 43.18 58.43 10.80
CA ASN A 17 42.83 57.34 11.71
C ASN A 17 41.45 57.52 12.36
N LYS A 18 41.09 58.75 12.76
CA LYS A 18 39.74 59.07 13.25
C LYS A 18 38.67 58.87 12.16
N LYS A 19 38.93 59.24 10.91
CA LYS A 19 38.03 58.97 9.78
C LYS A 19 37.86 57.46 9.53
N LEU A 20 38.96 56.69 9.50
CA LEU A 20 38.94 55.23 9.33
C LEU A 20 38.19 54.51 10.46
N GLN A 21 38.37 54.92 11.72
CA GLN A 21 37.60 54.36 12.84
C GLN A 21 36.11 54.71 12.75
N LYS A 22 35.75 55.93 12.31
CA LYS A 22 34.35 56.33 12.10
C LYS A 22 33.70 55.56 10.96
N GLU A 23 34.42 55.25 9.89
CA GLU A 23 33.91 54.41 8.79
C GLU A 23 33.79 52.93 9.19
N ARG A 24 34.74 52.40 9.95
CA ARG A 24 34.68 51.03 10.52
C ARG A 24 33.50 50.86 11.47
N THR A 25 33.24 51.84 12.35
CA THR A 25 32.09 51.79 13.26
C THR A 25 30.76 51.94 12.50
N LYS A 26 30.66 52.82 11.49
CA LYS A 26 29.48 52.96 10.62
C LYS A 26 29.18 51.69 9.80
N THR A 27 30.20 51.07 9.20
CA THR A 27 30.02 49.81 8.44
C THR A 27 29.62 48.67 9.36
N THR A 28 30.16 48.62 10.58
CA THR A 28 29.77 47.65 11.61
C THR A 28 28.31 47.86 12.02
N THR A 29 27.89 49.08 12.38
CA THR A 29 26.48 49.38 12.73
C THR A 29 25.52 49.07 11.59
N THR A 30 25.90 49.38 10.35
CA THR A 30 25.05 49.09 9.17
C THR A 30 24.89 47.59 8.93
N ARG A 31 25.97 46.80 9.08
CA ARG A 31 25.93 45.34 8.97
C ARG A 31 25.09 44.73 10.09
N THR A 32 25.25 45.20 11.33
CA THR A 32 24.46 44.75 12.49
C THR A 32 22.98 45.08 12.31
N ARG A 33 22.64 46.29 11.83
CA ARG A 33 21.26 46.69 11.54
C ARG A 33 20.63 45.81 10.46
N LYS A 34 21.34 45.56 9.35
CA LYS A 34 20.89 44.65 8.28
C LYS A 34 20.68 43.23 8.81
N TYR A 35 21.60 42.71 9.63
CA TYR A 35 21.46 41.41 10.27
C TYR A 35 20.24 41.35 11.20
N LEU A 36 20.07 42.32 12.10
CA LEU A 36 18.92 42.40 13.00
C LEU A 36 17.60 42.45 12.24
N THR A 37 17.49 43.23 11.16
CA THR A 37 16.28 43.24 10.32
C THR A 37 16.00 41.88 9.67
N ARG A 38 17.03 41.12 9.27
CA ARG A 38 16.84 39.75 8.73
C ARG A 38 16.37 38.78 9.80
N VAL A 39 16.97 38.83 11.00
CA VAL A 39 16.58 37.99 12.14
C VAL A 39 15.14 38.30 12.55
N HIS A 40 14.78 39.58 12.64
CA HIS A 40 13.43 40.00 13.01
C HIS A 40 12.40 39.55 11.96
N LYS A 41 12.72 39.68 10.66
CA LYS A 41 11.88 39.18 9.57
C LYS A 41 11.70 37.65 9.63
N ARG A 42 12.77 36.90 9.91
CA ARG A 42 12.71 35.44 10.08
C ARG A 42 11.89 35.03 11.29
N ASN A 43 12.05 35.72 12.43
CA ASN A 43 11.29 35.46 13.65
C ASN A 43 9.80 35.78 13.45
N LYS A 44 9.48 36.90 12.80
CA LYS A 44 8.10 37.24 12.42
C LYS A 44 7.47 36.15 11.54
N ALA A 45 8.19 35.68 10.51
CA ALA A 45 7.69 34.60 9.66
C ALA A 45 7.49 33.28 10.43
N PHE A 46 8.39 32.95 11.35
CA PHE A 46 8.26 31.75 12.18
C PHE A 46 7.04 31.82 13.11
N ARG A 47 6.78 32.98 13.73
CA ARG A 47 5.57 33.19 14.54
C ARG A 47 4.29 33.00 13.73
N VAL A 48 4.23 33.56 12.52
CA VAL A 48 3.09 33.37 11.61
C VAL A 48 2.92 31.90 11.23
N LEU A 49 4.01 31.17 11.00
CA LEU A 49 3.93 29.74 10.71
C LEU A 49 3.36 28.96 11.90
N LEU A 50 3.82 29.24 13.12
CA LEU A 50 3.30 28.59 14.33
C LEU A 50 1.82 28.89 14.54
N ASP A 51 1.41 30.14 14.34
CA ASP A 51 0.02 30.58 14.46
C ASP A 51 -0.92 29.87 13.48
N ILE A 52 -0.47 29.69 12.22
CA ILE A 52 -1.22 28.94 11.21
C ILE A 52 -1.34 27.47 11.60
N ILE A 53 -0.24 26.85 12.07
CA ILE A 53 -0.22 25.43 12.46
C ILE A 53 -1.07 25.19 13.72
N SER A 54 -1.05 26.11 14.68
CA SER A 54 -1.82 25.95 15.93
C SER A 54 -3.32 26.19 15.72
N SER A 55 -3.69 27.01 14.74
CA SER A 55 -5.08 27.42 14.51
C SER A 55 -5.81 26.60 13.46
N ASN A 56 -5.12 25.72 12.72
CA ASN A 56 -5.71 24.98 11.61
C ASN A 56 -5.23 23.52 11.60
N ASP A 57 -6.13 22.60 11.27
CA ASP A 57 -5.77 21.22 10.94
C ASP A 57 -5.14 21.17 9.55
N VAL A 58 -3.81 21.09 9.49
CA VAL A 58 -3.07 21.07 8.23
C VAL A 58 -2.95 19.63 7.71
N PRO A 59 -3.56 19.28 6.56
CA PRO A 59 -3.52 17.92 6.05
C PRO A 59 -2.09 17.47 5.69
N GLY A 60 -1.64 16.35 6.27
CA GLY A 60 -0.32 15.80 6.01
C GLY A 60 0.86 16.71 6.42
N LEU A 61 0.69 17.54 7.47
CA LEU A 61 1.73 18.44 7.97
C LEU A 61 3.11 17.79 8.15
N PRO A 62 3.24 16.58 8.76
CA PRO A 62 4.55 15.93 8.90
C PRO A 62 5.26 15.72 7.56
N ARG A 63 4.53 15.31 6.52
CA ARG A 63 5.07 15.10 5.15
C ARG A 63 5.46 16.41 4.49
N LEU A 64 4.68 17.47 4.69
CA LEU A 64 5.00 18.80 4.20
C LEU A 64 6.32 19.31 4.81
N LEU A 65 6.49 19.17 6.12
CA LEU A 65 7.71 19.57 6.82
C LEU A 65 8.92 18.72 6.43
N SER A 66 8.73 17.41 6.26
CA SER A 66 9.77 16.50 5.76
C SER A 66 10.24 16.92 4.35
N THR A 67 9.30 17.24 3.46
CA THR A 67 9.60 17.76 2.12
C THR A 67 10.34 19.09 2.19
N ALA A 68 9.87 20.01 3.03
CA ALA A 68 10.49 21.30 3.23
C ALA A 68 11.94 21.18 3.71
N LYS A 69 12.22 20.23 4.61
CA LYS A 69 13.57 19.92 5.08
C LYS A 69 14.44 19.37 3.96
N LYS A 70 13.95 18.37 3.21
CA LYS A 70 14.68 17.74 2.09
C LYS A 70 15.04 18.74 0.99
N GLU A 71 14.12 19.62 0.66
CA GLU A 71 14.25 20.58 -0.44
C GLU A 71 14.81 21.96 -0.01
N GLY A 72 15.18 22.12 1.27
CA GLY A 72 15.73 23.38 1.80
C GLY A 72 14.77 24.57 1.70
N TRP A 73 13.47 24.38 1.92
CA TRP A 73 12.48 25.45 1.78
C TRP A 73 12.66 26.56 2.83
N GLY A 74 12.69 27.80 2.36
CA GLY A 74 12.59 28.97 3.24
C GLY A 74 11.22 29.07 3.91
N THR A 75 11.14 29.75 5.07
CA THR A 75 9.92 29.88 5.88
C THR A 75 8.72 30.42 5.09
N SER A 76 8.93 31.40 4.19
CA SER A 76 7.84 31.93 3.35
C SER A 76 7.24 30.89 2.42
N LYS A 77 8.04 29.97 1.88
CA LYS A 77 7.57 28.88 1.01
C LYS A 77 6.80 27.83 1.82
N ILE A 78 7.25 27.53 3.05
CA ILE A 78 6.54 26.65 3.98
C ILE A 78 5.16 27.24 4.28
N ILE A 79 5.07 28.51 4.68
CA ILE A 79 3.79 29.20 4.95
C ILE A 79 2.86 29.15 3.75
N SER A 80 3.38 29.44 2.55
CA SER A 80 2.60 29.39 1.31
C SER A 80 2.06 27.99 1.02
N LYS A 81 2.90 26.95 1.16
CA LYS A 81 2.50 25.56 0.94
C LYS A 81 1.54 25.04 2.01
N THR A 82 1.71 25.43 3.26
CA THR A 82 0.77 25.14 4.35
C THR A 82 -0.59 25.77 4.08
N SER A 83 -0.62 27.04 3.65
CA SER A 83 -1.87 27.73 3.28
C SER A 83 -2.57 27.05 2.10
N LEU A 84 -1.81 26.61 1.08
CA LEU A 84 -2.35 25.84 -0.03
C LEU A 84 -2.86 24.46 0.39
N ALA A 85 -2.23 23.83 1.40
CA ALA A 85 -2.68 22.55 1.94
C ALA A 85 -4.01 22.69 2.70
N ILE A 86 -4.15 23.74 3.52
CA ILE A 86 -5.42 24.07 4.21
C ILE A 86 -6.54 24.29 3.20
N GLN A 87 -6.25 24.96 2.07
CA GLN A 87 -7.21 25.18 0.98
C GLN A 87 -7.48 23.92 0.14
N GLY A 88 -6.84 22.78 0.41
CA GLY A 88 -6.93 21.56 -0.41
C GLY A 88 -6.29 21.69 -1.80
N LYS A 89 -5.52 22.75 -2.07
CA LYS A 89 -4.83 22.99 -3.36
C LYS A 89 -3.46 22.34 -3.43
N TYR A 90 -2.91 21.90 -2.29
CA TYR A 90 -1.62 21.23 -2.22
C TYR A 90 -1.71 19.97 -1.35
N HIS A 91 -1.31 18.82 -1.90
CA HIS A 91 -1.32 17.54 -1.20
C HIS A 91 0.11 16.99 -1.13
N PRO A 92 0.76 16.99 0.03
CA PRO A 92 2.13 16.46 0.16
C PRO A 92 2.14 14.94 -0.05
N ARG A 93 2.77 14.48 -1.15
CA ARG A 93 2.85 13.05 -1.54
C ARG A 93 4.15 12.34 -1.15
N ASN A 94 5.02 13.00 -0.39
CA ASN A 94 6.28 12.41 0.03
C ASN A 94 6.07 11.54 1.28
N TYR A 95 5.70 10.29 1.05
CA TYR A 95 5.58 9.26 2.07
C TYR A 95 6.98 8.76 2.45
N THR A 96 7.68 9.54 3.28
CA THR A 96 9.07 9.28 3.69
C THR A 96 9.24 8.02 4.54
N SER A 97 8.20 7.63 5.27
CA SER A 97 8.10 6.35 5.98
C SER A 97 6.95 5.57 5.36
N LEU A 98 7.16 5.14 4.12
CA LEU A 98 6.18 4.35 3.37
C LEU A 98 5.72 3.15 4.23
N ALA A 99 6.61 2.57 5.05
CA ALA A 99 6.28 1.58 6.07
C ALA A 99 5.13 2.02 6.98
N ILE A 100 5.26 3.07 7.79
CA ILE A 100 4.22 3.48 8.75
C ILE A 100 2.90 3.84 8.07
N ASP A 101 2.95 4.60 6.97
CA ASP A 101 1.73 5.01 6.26
C ASP A 101 1.05 3.80 5.58
N VAL A 102 1.82 2.83 5.06
CA VAL A 102 1.31 1.56 4.49
C VAL A 102 0.78 0.62 5.57
N ASP A 103 1.51 0.48 6.68
CA ASP A 103 1.17 -0.39 7.81
C ASP A 103 -0.12 0.06 8.49
N LEU A 104 -0.43 1.36 8.45
CA LEU A 104 -1.69 1.89 8.93
C LEU A 104 -2.79 1.82 7.85
N ALA A 105 -2.48 2.19 6.59
CA ALA A 105 -3.48 2.23 5.53
C ALA A 105 -3.98 0.83 5.12
N THR A 106 -3.12 -0.18 5.17
CA THR A 106 -3.46 -1.57 4.81
C THR A 106 -4.55 -2.16 5.70
N PRO A 107 -4.41 -2.23 7.05
CA PRO A 107 -5.47 -2.76 7.91
C PRO A 107 -6.74 -1.93 7.87
N ILE A 108 -6.65 -0.61 7.72
CA ILE A 108 -7.81 0.26 7.52
C ILE A 108 -8.58 -0.12 6.26
N TYR A 109 -7.86 -0.42 5.17
CA TYR A 109 -8.46 -0.89 3.94
C TYR A 109 -9.04 -2.30 4.06
N GLU A 110 -8.35 -3.24 4.70
CA GLU A 110 -8.87 -4.61 4.87
C GLU A 110 -10.12 -4.66 5.76
N LEU A 111 -10.15 -3.86 6.84
CA LEU A 111 -11.25 -3.86 7.82
C LEU A 111 -12.39 -2.91 7.41
N GLY A 112 -12.06 -1.70 6.96
CA GLY A 112 -13.04 -0.65 6.62
C GLY A 112 -13.33 -0.51 5.13
N GLY A 113 -12.63 -1.27 4.27
CA GLY A 113 -12.79 -1.23 2.83
C GLY A 113 -12.26 0.05 2.17
N GLY A 114 -12.53 0.16 0.87
CA GLY A 114 -12.12 1.31 0.07
C GLY A 114 -12.78 2.64 0.48
N ALA A 115 -14.00 2.58 1.02
CA ALA A 115 -14.71 3.77 1.48
C ALA A 115 -14.06 4.40 2.73
N ALA A 116 -13.70 3.59 3.73
CA ALA A 116 -13.00 4.07 4.92
C ALA A 116 -11.64 4.66 4.57
N LEU A 117 -10.85 3.96 3.75
CA LEU A 117 -9.56 4.47 3.28
C LEU A 117 -9.73 5.79 2.49
N HIS A 118 -10.75 5.89 1.65
CA HIS A 118 -11.04 7.11 0.90
C HIS A 118 -11.39 8.29 1.81
N ALA A 119 -12.26 8.07 2.80
CA ALA A 119 -12.61 9.10 3.78
C ALA A 119 -11.36 9.58 4.54
N LEU A 120 -10.49 8.67 4.97
CA LEU A 120 -9.27 9.00 5.71
C LEU A 120 -8.16 9.60 4.82
N ASN A 121 -8.15 9.30 3.52
CA ASN A 121 -7.32 10.01 2.55
C ASN A 121 -7.75 11.49 2.41
N LYS A 122 -9.04 11.78 2.57
CA LYS A 122 -9.58 13.15 2.51
C LYS A 122 -9.57 13.88 3.86
N ALA A 123 -9.46 13.15 4.96
CA ALA A 123 -9.29 13.72 6.29
C ALA A 123 -7.89 14.36 6.48
N PRO A 124 -7.69 15.16 7.54
CA PRO A 124 -6.39 15.79 7.82
C PRO A 124 -5.21 14.82 7.96
N ILE A 125 -5.47 13.56 8.35
CA ILE A 125 -4.44 12.51 8.38
C ILE A 125 -3.88 12.19 6.98
N SER A 126 -4.70 12.37 5.93
CA SER A 126 -4.35 12.22 4.52
C SER A 126 -3.62 10.91 4.21
N LEU A 127 -4.22 9.78 4.60
CA LEU A 127 -3.64 8.44 4.38
C LEU A 127 -3.41 8.13 2.90
N LEU A 128 -2.69 7.03 2.62
CA LEU A 128 -2.42 6.56 1.28
C LEU A 128 -3.70 6.23 0.50
N THR A 129 -3.63 6.36 -0.82
CA THR A 129 -4.72 5.91 -1.69
C THR A 129 -4.66 4.41 -1.90
N ARG A 130 -5.79 3.81 -2.31
CA ARG A 130 -5.86 2.38 -2.70
C ARG A 130 -4.79 2.01 -3.72
N HIS A 131 -4.56 2.86 -4.73
CA HIS A 131 -3.55 2.60 -5.76
C HIS A 131 -2.13 2.56 -5.18
N THR A 132 -1.85 3.35 -4.14
CA THR A 132 -0.52 3.39 -3.53
C THR A 132 -0.26 2.17 -2.66
N ILE A 133 -1.27 1.64 -1.97
CA ILE A 133 -1.13 0.41 -1.16
C ILE A 133 -1.30 -0.87 -1.97
N ALA A 134 -1.85 -0.80 -3.18
CA ALA A 134 -2.13 -2.00 -3.98
C ALA A 134 -0.90 -2.90 -4.22
N PRO A 135 0.32 -2.37 -4.50
CA PRO A 135 1.51 -3.20 -4.68
C PRO A 135 2.05 -3.82 -3.39
N THR A 136 1.83 -3.17 -2.24
CA THR A 136 2.28 -3.66 -0.93
C THR A 136 1.27 -4.60 -0.29
N ARG A 137 0.00 -4.47 -0.66
CA ARG A 137 -1.05 -5.41 -0.30
C ARG A 137 -0.74 -6.74 -0.98
N GLN A 138 -0.68 -7.80 -0.19
CA GLN A 138 -0.65 -9.16 -0.73
C GLN A 138 -2.01 -9.43 -1.38
N GLN A 139 -2.17 -9.08 -2.65
CA GLN A 139 -3.31 -9.55 -3.41
C GLN A 139 -3.09 -11.03 -3.70
N LEU A 140 -3.70 -11.86 -2.86
CA LEU A 140 -3.69 -13.30 -3.03
C LEU A 140 -4.61 -13.65 -4.21
N SER A 141 -4.03 -13.92 -5.38
CA SER A 141 -4.74 -14.45 -6.56
C SER A 141 -4.89 -15.97 -6.44
N LEU A 142 -5.74 -16.42 -5.52
CA LEU A 142 -5.97 -17.86 -5.37
C LEU A 142 -6.64 -18.43 -6.62
N ARG A 143 -6.18 -19.60 -7.04
CA ARG A 143 -6.77 -20.37 -8.13
C ARG A 143 -7.92 -21.21 -7.64
N ILE A 144 -8.97 -21.19 -8.45
CA ILE A 144 -10.15 -22.04 -8.29
C ILE A 144 -9.96 -23.23 -9.22
N THR A 145 -10.13 -24.42 -8.69
CA THR A 145 -10.14 -25.65 -9.47
C THR A 145 -11.38 -25.69 -10.35
N VAL A 146 -11.20 -25.89 -11.65
CA VAL A 146 -12.31 -26.07 -12.61
C VAL A 146 -12.40 -27.52 -13.06
N GLY A 147 -13.57 -28.14 -12.84
CA GLY A 147 -13.80 -29.55 -13.12
C GLY A 147 -13.29 -30.44 -11.99
N ASP A 148 -12.42 -31.39 -12.30
CA ASP A 148 -11.81 -32.30 -11.33
C ASP A 148 -10.65 -31.63 -10.55
N VAL A 149 -10.29 -32.19 -9.38
CA VAL A 149 -9.25 -31.67 -8.49
C VAL A 149 -7.88 -31.67 -9.15
N LYS A 150 -7.39 -30.47 -9.50
CA LYS A 150 -6.06 -30.27 -10.09
C LYS A 150 -5.03 -29.99 -8.99
N LEU A 151 -4.04 -30.87 -8.84
CA LEU A 151 -2.94 -30.66 -7.90
C LEU A 151 -2.16 -29.36 -8.19
N LEU A 152 -2.04 -28.98 -9.47
CA LEU A 152 -1.38 -27.75 -9.87
C LEU A 152 -2.01 -26.50 -9.25
N ASP A 153 -3.33 -26.45 -9.12
CA ASP A 153 -4.04 -25.33 -8.50
C ASP A 153 -3.79 -25.29 -6.99
N ILE A 154 -3.83 -26.45 -6.34
CA ILE A 154 -3.50 -26.59 -4.91
C ILE A 154 -2.06 -26.14 -4.65
N MET A 155 -1.10 -26.61 -5.45
CA MET A 155 0.31 -26.25 -5.30
C MET A 155 0.54 -24.76 -5.55
N LYS A 156 -0.17 -24.16 -6.52
CA LYS A 156 -0.10 -22.72 -6.76
C LYS A 156 -0.62 -21.91 -5.58
N ASN A 157 -1.72 -22.34 -4.98
CA ASN A 157 -2.29 -21.71 -3.80
C ASN A 157 -1.36 -21.84 -2.59
N ILE A 158 -0.75 -23.01 -2.39
CA ILE A 158 0.27 -23.23 -1.35
C ILE A 158 1.46 -22.29 -1.59
N GLU A 159 2.03 -22.28 -2.79
CA GLU A 159 3.16 -21.41 -3.13
C GLU A 159 2.82 -19.96 -2.79
N MET A 160 1.66 -19.47 -3.23
CA MET A 160 1.23 -18.10 -3.01
C MET A 160 1.05 -17.76 -1.54
N LEU A 161 0.33 -18.59 -0.80
CA LEU A 161 -0.03 -18.34 0.60
C LEU A 161 1.14 -18.49 1.55
N PHE A 162 2.14 -19.31 1.20
CA PHE A 162 3.30 -19.58 2.04
C PHE A 162 4.58 -18.90 1.54
N LYS A 163 4.54 -18.14 0.43
CA LYS A 163 5.71 -17.46 -0.15
C LYS A 163 6.46 -16.55 0.82
N THR A 164 5.75 -15.86 1.69
CA THR A 164 6.33 -14.86 2.62
C THR A 164 6.70 -15.45 3.97
N VAL A 165 6.61 -16.76 4.13
CA VAL A 165 6.97 -17.43 5.37
C VAL A 165 8.47 -17.63 5.39
N ASN A 166 9.16 -16.95 6.32
CA ASN A 166 10.61 -17.07 6.48
C ASN A 166 10.98 -18.49 6.92
N VAL A 167 11.74 -19.20 6.08
CA VAL A 167 12.16 -20.60 6.34
C VAL A 167 13.03 -20.70 7.60
N GLY A 168 13.79 -19.64 7.93
CA GLY A 168 14.61 -19.59 9.15
C GLY A 168 13.81 -19.54 10.45
N GLU A 169 12.52 -19.19 10.40
CA GLU A 169 11.61 -19.20 11.55
C GLU A 169 10.78 -20.49 11.63
N LEU A 170 10.98 -21.42 10.68
CA LEU A 170 10.22 -22.67 10.61
C LEU A 170 10.77 -23.70 11.59
N GLY A 171 10.32 -23.63 12.85
CA GLY A 171 10.35 -24.77 13.75
C GLY A 171 9.44 -25.91 13.26
N ARG A 172 9.58 -27.09 13.88
CA ARG A 172 8.56 -28.16 13.71
C ARG A 172 7.26 -27.67 14.33
N VAL A 173 6.21 -27.62 13.52
CA VAL A 173 4.89 -27.12 13.91
C VAL A 173 3.84 -28.13 13.48
N LEU A 174 2.77 -28.22 14.27
CA LEU A 174 1.60 -29.00 13.89
C LEU A 174 0.87 -28.28 12.74
N ILE A 175 0.45 -29.05 11.74
CA ILE A 175 -0.40 -28.58 10.64
C ILE A 175 -1.73 -29.30 10.73
N THR A 176 -2.82 -28.54 10.71
CA THR A 176 -4.17 -29.09 10.56
C THR A 176 -4.64 -28.82 9.13
N LEU A 177 -5.12 -29.87 8.46
CA LEU A 177 -5.93 -29.75 7.25
C LEU A 177 -7.40 -29.70 7.68
N SER A 178 -8.07 -28.62 7.33
CA SER A 178 -9.51 -28.44 7.58
C SER A 178 -10.22 -28.31 6.24
N GLN A 179 -11.43 -28.83 6.15
CA GLN A 179 -12.27 -28.74 4.97
C GLN A 179 -13.68 -28.39 5.40
N ASP A 180 -14.30 -27.47 4.66
CA ASP A 180 -15.69 -27.06 4.87
C ASP A 180 -16.31 -26.58 3.54
N GLU A 181 -17.63 -26.41 3.53
CA GLU A 181 -18.37 -25.84 2.41
C GLU A 181 -18.76 -24.38 2.70
N VAL A 182 -18.56 -23.51 1.72
CA VAL A 182 -18.92 -22.09 1.81
C VAL A 182 -19.91 -21.75 0.71
N ALA A 183 -21.06 -21.18 1.09
CA ALA A 183 -22.03 -20.67 0.13
C ALA A 183 -21.45 -19.51 -0.69
N GLY A 184 -21.71 -19.50 -1.99
CA GLY A 184 -21.22 -18.47 -2.91
C GLY A 184 -22.30 -17.97 -3.87
N ASP A 185 -21.98 -16.91 -4.59
CA ASP A 185 -22.84 -16.37 -5.64
C ASP A 185 -22.75 -17.27 -6.88
N GLY A 186 -23.86 -17.94 -7.20
CA GLY A 186 -23.89 -18.94 -8.27
C GLY A 186 -23.89 -18.30 -9.65
N ARG A 187 -22.70 -18.05 -10.19
CA ARG A 187 -22.51 -17.48 -11.52
C ARG A 187 -21.30 -18.09 -12.24
N PRO A 188 -21.44 -18.46 -13.52
CA PRO A 188 -20.28 -18.76 -14.34
C PRO A 188 -19.40 -17.51 -14.51
N CYS A 189 -18.09 -17.69 -14.50
CA CYS A 189 -17.14 -16.61 -14.75
C CYS A 189 -15.98 -17.08 -15.63
N TYR A 190 -15.27 -16.13 -16.22
CA TYR A 190 -14.06 -16.40 -17.00
C TYR A 190 -12.83 -16.23 -16.11
N LEU A 191 -11.96 -17.23 -16.09
CA LEU A 191 -10.63 -17.17 -15.50
C LEU A 191 -9.62 -16.89 -16.60
N ASP A 192 -9.11 -15.66 -16.63
CA ASP A 192 -8.12 -15.20 -17.60
C ASP A 192 -6.79 -15.93 -17.47
N GLU A 193 -6.35 -16.24 -16.25
CA GLU A 193 -5.08 -16.93 -15.98
C GLU A 193 -4.98 -18.32 -16.62
N THR A 194 -6.10 -19.05 -16.70
CA THR A 194 -6.13 -20.42 -17.22
C THR A 194 -6.91 -20.56 -18.53
N ASP A 195 -7.51 -19.48 -19.02
CA ASP A 195 -8.46 -19.48 -20.14
C ASP A 195 -9.62 -20.46 -19.92
N GLU A 196 -10.22 -20.46 -18.73
CA GLU A 196 -11.25 -21.44 -18.33
C GLU A 196 -12.58 -20.78 -17.95
N ILE A 197 -13.67 -21.51 -18.17
CA ILE A 197 -15.01 -21.18 -17.70
C ILE A 197 -15.17 -21.80 -16.30
N ALA A 198 -15.17 -20.97 -15.27
CA ALA A 198 -15.38 -21.36 -13.88
C ALA A 198 -16.83 -21.13 -13.42
N GLY A 199 -17.13 -21.51 -12.17
CA GLY A 199 -18.47 -21.38 -11.57
C GLY A 199 -19.45 -22.51 -11.92
N LEU A 200 -18.96 -23.57 -12.55
CA LEU A 200 -19.69 -24.83 -12.75
C LEU A 200 -19.30 -25.81 -11.63
N CYS A 201 -20.23 -26.65 -11.21
CA CYS A 201 -19.96 -27.68 -10.21
C CYS A 201 -18.91 -28.69 -10.70
N GLU A 202 -18.25 -29.35 -9.76
CA GLU A 202 -17.27 -30.42 -9.98
C GLU A 202 -17.75 -31.48 -10.97
N HIS A 203 -19.03 -31.89 -10.93
CA HIS A 203 -19.58 -32.92 -11.82
C HIS A 203 -19.55 -32.55 -13.31
N ALA A 204 -19.35 -31.28 -13.65
CA ALA A 204 -19.30 -30.82 -15.03
C ALA A 204 -18.22 -31.52 -15.86
N HIS A 205 -17.16 -32.04 -15.24
CA HIS A 205 -16.07 -32.72 -15.96
C HIS A 205 -16.50 -34.04 -16.59
N ASN A 206 -17.59 -34.64 -16.12
CA ASN A 206 -18.16 -35.86 -16.72
C ASN A 206 -19.04 -35.57 -17.93
N GLU A 207 -19.50 -34.32 -18.08
CA GLU A 207 -20.52 -33.92 -19.05
C GLU A 207 -20.00 -32.99 -20.16
N LEU A 208 -18.80 -32.44 -19.97
CA LEU A 208 -18.16 -31.47 -20.85
C LEU A 208 -16.75 -31.95 -21.23
N ASP A 209 -16.46 -31.94 -22.52
CA ASP A 209 -15.15 -32.33 -23.04
C ASP A 209 -14.04 -31.30 -22.69
N SER A 210 -14.42 -30.04 -22.48
CA SER A 210 -13.48 -28.96 -22.21
C SER A 210 -14.13 -27.81 -21.45
N PHE A 211 -13.35 -27.23 -20.55
CA PHE A 211 -13.66 -25.98 -19.85
C PHE A 211 -12.96 -24.76 -20.45
N LYS A 212 -12.15 -24.95 -21.48
CA LYS A 212 -11.42 -23.84 -22.10
C LYS A 212 -12.38 -22.91 -22.82
N MET A 213 -12.23 -21.62 -22.58
CA MET A 213 -12.97 -20.60 -23.32
C MET A 213 -12.61 -20.67 -24.81
N GLY A 214 -11.31 -20.79 -25.12
CA GLY A 214 -10.83 -20.96 -26.48
C GLY A 214 -10.99 -19.71 -27.33
N ARG A 215 -10.96 -19.88 -28.66
CA ARG A 215 -11.01 -18.77 -29.63
C ARG A 215 -12.42 -18.47 -30.16
N ASP A 216 -13.40 -19.31 -29.84
CA ASP A 216 -14.76 -19.21 -30.34
C ASP A 216 -15.78 -19.43 -29.22
N LEU A 217 -17.07 -19.39 -29.56
CA LEU A 217 -18.16 -19.58 -28.60
C LEU A 217 -18.63 -21.04 -28.49
N THR A 218 -17.87 -22.00 -29.02
CA THR A 218 -18.31 -23.40 -29.07
C THR A 218 -18.39 -24.00 -27.67
N SER A 219 -17.35 -23.83 -26.84
CA SER A 219 -17.35 -24.29 -25.44
C SER A 219 -18.46 -23.63 -24.62
N VAL A 220 -18.66 -22.32 -24.80
CA VAL A 220 -19.71 -21.57 -24.10
C VAL A 220 -21.09 -22.09 -24.46
N LYS A 221 -21.36 -22.34 -25.75
CA LYS A 221 -22.64 -22.91 -26.20
C LYS A 221 -22.85 -24.31 -25.64
N ALA A 222 -21.81 -25.13 -25.56
CA ALA A 222 -21.87 -26.46 -24.97
C ALA A 222 -22.22 -26.40 -23.47
N VAL A 223 -21.54 -25.52 -22.71
CA VAL A 223 -21.82 -25.25 -21.29
C VAL A 223 -23.27 -24.79 -21.11
N VAL A 224 -23.71 -23.76 -21.85
CA VAL A 224 -25.06 -23.21 -21.74
C VAL A 224 -26.12 -24.27 -22.05
N LYS A 225 -25.90 -25.11 -23.07
CA LYS A 225 -26.78 -26.22 -23.39
C LYS A 225 -26.83 -27.23 -22.26
N ALA A 226 -25.67 -27.68 -21.76
CA ALA A 226 -25.60 -28.64 -20.66
C ALA A 226 -26.27 -28.14 -19.37
N VAL A 227 -26.14 -26.85 -19.07
CA VAL A 227 -26.81 -26.22 -17.92
C VAL A 227 -28.34 -26.16 -18.13
N ARG A 228 -28.80 -25.79 -19.33
CA ARG A 228 -30.24 -25.76 -19.65
C ARG A 228 -30.88 -27.15 -19.64
N ASP A 229 -30.13 -28.15 -20.09
CA ASP A 229 -30.56 -29.55 -20.11
C ASP A 229 -30.52 -30.17 -18.69
N GLY A 230 -30.04 -29.46 -17.67
CA GLY A 230 -29.92 -29.95 -16.29
C GLY A 230 -28.82 -30.99 -16.08
N ARG A 231 -27.92 -31.18 -17.07
CA ARG A 231 -26.79 -32.11 -16.96
C ARG A 231 -25.64 -31.53 -16.15
N VAL A 232 -25.46 -30.21 -16.21
CA VAL A 232 -24.45 -29.47 -15.46
C VAL A 232 -25.11 -28.41 -14.59
N HIS A 233 -24.61 -28.20 -13.39
CA HIS A 233 -25.12 -27.18 -12.48
C HIS A 233 -24.16 -26.00 -12.36
N VAL A 234 -24.73 -24.81 -12.22
CA VAL A 234 -23.99 -23.64 -11.74
C VAL A 234 -23.76 -23.84 -10.25
N ALA A 235 -22.50 -23.81 -9.82
CA ALA A 235 -22.13 -24.03 -8.43
C ALA A 235 -22.69 -22.90 -7.55
N LYS A 236 -23.32 -23.27 -6.43
CA LYS A 236 -23.82 -22.31 -5.43
C LYS A 236 -23.01 -22.36 -4.13
N GLU A 237 -22.12 -23.34 -4.02
CA GLU A 237 -21.28 -23.62 -2.87
C GLU A 237 -19.86 -23.91 -3.38
N PHE A 238 -18.89 -23.75 -2.49
CA PHE A 238 -17.50 -24.05 -2.73
C PHE A 238 -17.00 -24.94 -1.60
N SER A 239 -16.47 -26.12 -1.95
CA SER A 239 -15.65 -26.90 -1.02
C SER A 239 -14.29 -26.22 -0.90
N VAL A 240 -13.95 -25.84 0.32
CA VAL A 240 -12.72 -25.15 0.67
C VAL A 240 -11.90 -26.03 1.59
N ALA A 241 -10.68 -26.36 1.19
CA ALA A 241 -9.72 -27.00 2.09
C ALA A 241 -8.61 -26.01 2.43
N ALA A 242 -8.23 -25.94 3.70
CA ALA A 242 -7.26 -24.99 4.21
C ALA A 242 -6.23 -25.67 5.12
N PHE A 243 -4.98 -25.23 5.02
CA PHE A 243 -3.95 -25.58 6.01
C PHE A 243 -3.91 -24.51 7.10
N ALA A 244 -4.01 -24.93 8.34
CA ALA A 244 -3.82 -24.11 9.51
C ALA A 244 -2.53 -24.53 10.23
N ARG A 245 -1.65 -23.57 10.48
CA ARG A 245 -0.37 -23.81 11.15
C ARG A 245 -0.47 -23.41 12.61
N HIS A 246 -0.14 -24.32 13.51
CA HIS A 246 -0.12 -24.07 14.96
C HIS A 246 1.25 -23.53 15.37
N SER A 247 1.40 -22.21 15.27
CA SER A 247 2.64 -21.49 15.59
C SER A 247 2.30 -20.08 16.04
N ASP A 248 3.15 -19.48 16.87
CA ASP A 248 3.02 -18.09 17.31
C ASP A 248 3.17 -17.10 16.14
N SER A 249 3.84 -17.50 15.05
CA SER A 249 3.97 -16.72 13.83
C SER A 249 3.19 -17.33 12.67
N ASN A 250 2.59 -16.45 11.85
CA ASN A 250 1.84 -16.85 10.66
C ASN A 250 0.74 -17.91 10.99
N TYR A 251 0.05 -17.68 12.12
CA TYR A 251 -1.15 -18.40 12.53
C TYR A 251 -2.32 -18.03 11.62
N GLY A 252 -3.17 -19.01 11.32
CA GLY A 252 -4.39 -18.81 10.54
C GLY A 252 -4.62 -19.89 9.49
N ALA A 253 -5.89 -20.05 9.09
CA ALA A 253 -6.27 -20.96 8.03
C ALA A 253 -5.94 -20.35 6.66
N LYS A 254 -5.22 -21.10 5.83
CA LYS A 254 -4.78 -20.70 4.50
C LYS A 254 -5.48 -21.59 3.47
N PRO A 255 -6.49 -21.09 2.73
CA PRO A 255 -7.27 -21.89 1.80
C PRO A 255 -6.44 -22.31 0.58
N VAL A 256 -6.22 -23.62 0.43
CA VAL A 256 -5.37 -24.18 -0.63
C VAL A 256 -6.18 -24.87 -1.72
N LEU A 257 -7.37 -25.36 -1.41
CA LEU A 257 -8.33 -25.84 -2.40
C LEU A 257 -9.55 -24.93 -2.38
N LEU A 258 -9.96 -24.50 -3.58
CA LEU A 258 -11.24 -23.84 -3.83
C LEU A 258 -11.89 -24.61 -4.98
N MET A 259 -12.92 -25.40 -4.68
CA MET A 259 -13.60 -26.23 -5.68
C MET A 259 -15.10 -25.90 -5.67
N PRO A 260 -15.68 -25.43 -6.79
CA PRO A 260 -17.11 -25.20 -6.85
C PRO A 260 -17.86 -26.54 -6.76
N THR A 261 -18.89 -26.62 -5.92
CA THR A 261 -19.65 -27.85 -5.69
C THR A 261 -21.14 -27.66 -5.97
N CYS A 262 -21.84 -28.79 -6.08
CA CYS A 262 -23.30 -28.84 -5.99
C CYS A 262 -23.75 -29.92 -5.00
N LYS A 263 -24.89 -29.72 -4.34
CA LYS A 263 -25.47 -30.65 -3.34
C LYS A 263 -25.87 -32.04 -3.87
N HIS A 264 -25.52 -32.36 -5.12
CA HIS A 264 -25.82 -33.67 -5.70
C HIS A 264 -24.81 -34.76 -5.28
N GLY A 265 -23.66 -34.39 -4.70
CA GLY A 265 -22.68 -35.33 -4.14
C GLY A 265 -22.79 -35.49 -2.62
N SER A 266 -22.26 -36.60 -2.08
CA SER A 266 -22.02 -36.72 -0.63
C SER A 266 -20.65 -36.16 -0.26
N TRP A 267 -20.52 -35.67 0.98
CA TRP A 267 -19.25 -35.16 1.50
C TRP A 267 -18.13 -36.23 1.48
N GLU A 268 -18.48 -37.53 1.57
CA GLU A 268 -17.51 -38.62 1.49
C GLU A 268 -16.81 -38.65 0.12
N ILE A 269 -17.56 -38.42 -0.96
CA ILE A 269 -17.01 -38.41 -2.32
C ILE A 269 -16.03 -37.24 -2.48
N ALA A 270 -16.38 -36.05 -1.96
CA ALA A 270 -15.49 -34.90 -1.99
C ALA A 270 -14.19 -35.16 -1.20
N ALA A 271 -14.29 -35.76 -0.01
CA ALA A 271 -13.12 -36.14 0.80
C ALA A 271 -12.26 -37.22 0.10
N LEU A 272 -12.90 -38.19 -0.55
CA LEU A 272 -12.21 -39.26 -1.26
C LEU A 272 -11.49 -38.73 -2.51
N ASN A 273 -12.07 -37.77 -3.23
CA ASN A 273 -11.44 -37.14 -4.39
C ASN A 273 -10.18 -36.37 -3.99
N LEU A 274 -10.23 -35.69 -2.84
CA LEU A 274 -9.04 -35.10 -2.23
C LEU A 274 -7.99 -36.18 -1.92
N GLN A 275 -8.36 -37.25 -1.22
CA GLN A 275 -7.43 -38.34 -0.90
C GLN A 275 -6.80 -38.94 -2.17
N ARG A 276 -7.59 -39.18 -3.22
CA ARG A 276 -7.12 -39.71 -4.50
C ARG A 276 -6.10 -38.79 -5.16
N ALA A 277 -6.39 -37.49 -5.24
CA ALA A 277 -5.48 -36.50 -5.80
C ALA A 277 -4.12 -36.47 -5.08
N TRP A 278 -4.09 -36.77 -3.77
CA TRP A 278 -2.86 -36.89 -2.98
C TRP A 278 -2.14 -38.23 -3.17
N VAL A 279 -2.87 -39.34 -3.29
CA VAL A 279 -2.30 -40.70 -3.38
C VAL A 279 -1.75 -40.97 -4.79
N SER A 280 -2.47 -40.58 -5.84
CA SER A 280 -2.10 -40.85 -7.24
C SER A 280 -0.82 -40.15 -7.71
N GLN A 281 -0.15 -39.40 -6.84
CA GLN A 281 1.08 -38.65 -7.12
C GLN A 281 2.29 -39.20 -6.34
N ARG A 282 2.08 -40.25 -5.53
CA ARG A 282 3.18 -40.98 -4.86
C ARG A 282 3.74 -42.12 -5.70
N ASP A 283 3.02 -42.53 -6.73
CA ASP A 283 3.43 -43.52 -7.73
C ASP A 283 3.91 -42.80 -9.01
#